data_AF-A0A5J4X5F8-F1
#
_entry.id   AF-A0A5J4X5F8-F1
#
_cell.length_a   1.000
_cell.length_b   1.000
_cell.length_c   1.000
_cell.angle_alpha   90.00
_cell.angle_beta   90.00
_cell.angle_gamma   90.00
#
_symmetry.space_group_name_H-M   'P 1'
#
loop_
_entity.id
_entity.type
_entity.pdbx_description
1 polymer ?
#
loop_
_entity_poly.entity_id
_entity_poly.type
_entity_poly.pdbx_seq_one_letter_code
_entity_poly.pdbx_strand_id
1 'polypeptide(L)'
;MNLTYCRKMWYLFRDYGQNPLGLTIALQSETNIVNRGLMISADGNTQYLNGSVIAGKITADNATSGLVNYSAGNPILWGVNSVGTEGGFYSDGAKVYWSAKPVTLESVPP
;
A
#
# COMPACT_ATOMS: atom_id res chain seq x y z
N MET A 1 2.86 -30.89 23.85
CA MET A 1 3.37 -30.03 22.75
C MET A 1 3.66 -28.65 23.34
N ASN A 2 4.90 -28.16 23.29
CA ASN A 2 5.28 -26.90 23.95
C ASN A 2 4.71 -25.70 23.15
N LEU A 3 3.67 -25.06 23.67
CA LEU A 3 2.93 -23.97 23.02
C LEU A 3 3.77 -22.71 22.76
N THR A 4 4.97 -22.63 23.34
CA THR A 4 5.87 -21.48 23.19
C THR A 4 6.41 -21.33 21.76
N TYR A 5 6.58 -22.43 21.03
CA TYR A 5 7.06 -22.39 19.63
C TYR A 5 5.94 -22.10 18.62
N CYS A 6 4.69 -22.42 18.99
CA CYS A 6 3.50 -22.25 18.14
C CYS A 6 3.20 -20.78 17.81
N ARG A 7 3.56 -19.84 18.70
CA ARG A 7 3.18 -18.42 18.55
C ARG A 7 3.88 -17.67 17.42
N LYS A 8 4.95 -18.21 16.85
CA LYS A 8 5.71 -17.58 15.75
C LYS A 8 5.34 -18.14 14.36
N MET A 9 4.30 -18.97 14.29
CA MET A 9 3.86 -19.59 13.04
C MET A 9 2.74 -18.77 12.39
N TRP A 10 2.78 -18.62 11.07
CA TRP A 10 1.75 -17.99 10.26
C TRP A 10 0.64 -18.96 9.91
N TYR A 11 -0.60 -18.50 9.97
CA TYR A 11 -1.80 -19.27 9.69
C TYR A 11 -2.57 -18.61 8.55
N LEU A 12 -3.11 -19.45 7.68
CA LEU A 12 -4.18 -19.08 6.76
C LEU A 12 -5.50 -19.53 7.38
N PHE A 13 -6.40 -18.59 7.65
CA PHE A 13 -7.67 -18.91 8.30
C PHE A 13 -8.76 -17.93 7.89
N ARG A 14 -10.00 -18.29 8.23
CA ARG A 14 -11.16 -17.43 8.14
C ARG A 14 -11.42 -16.83 9.51
N ASP A 15 -11.35 -15.50 9.62
CA ASP A 15 -11.69 -14.78 10.84
C ASP A 15 -13.21 -14.57 10.90
N TYR A 16 -13.91 -15.40 11.66
CA TYR A 16 -15.37 -15.30 11.79
C TYR A 16 -15.86 -14.01 12.43
N GLY A 17 -15.01 -13.31 13.20
CA GLY A 17 -15.39 -12.09 13.89
C GLY A 17 -15.24 -10.84 13.01
N GLN A 18 -14.20 -10.79 12.17
CA GLN A 18 -13.86 -9.57 11.41
C GLN A 18 -13.93 -9.75 9.89
N ASN A 19 -13.71 -10.96 9.39
CA ASN A 19 -13.69 -11.25 7.96
C ASN A 19 -14.39 -12.60 7.67
N PRO A 20 -15.69 -12.73 8.01
CA PRO A 20 -16.38 -14.02 8.12
C PRO A 20 -16.46 -14.79 6.81
N LEU A 21 -16.31 -14.12 5.68
CA LEU A 21 -16.38 -14.73 4.35
C LEU A 21 -15.06 -14.58 3.56
N GLY A 22 -14.06 -13.90 4.12
CA GLY A 22 -12.80 -13.63 3.42
C GLY A 22 -11.64 -14.48 3.91
N LEU A 23 -10.44 -14.04 3.53
CA LEU A 23 -9.18 -14.71 3.82
C LEU A 23 -8.33 -13.88 4.77
N THR A 24 -7.80 -14.49 5.83
CA THR A 24 -6.91 -13.85 6.78
C THR A 24 -5.59 -14.62 6.90
N ILE A 25 -4.48 -13.88 6.88
CA ILE A 25 -3.13 -14.37 7.20
C ILE A 25 -2.63 -13.62 8.41
N ALA A 26 -2.42 -14.32 9.52
CA ALA A 26 -1.89 -13.74 10.76
C ALA A 26 -1.03 -14.74 11.52
N LEU A 27 -0.30 -14.28 12.53
CA LEU A 27 0.35 -15.20 13.46
C LEU A 27 -0.72 -15.97 14.25
N GLN A 28 -0.39 -17.19 14.67
CA GLN A 28 -1.32 -18.00 15.47
C GLN A 28 -1.83 -17.26 16.71
N SER A 29 -0.95 -16.52 17.38
CA SER A 29 -1.27 -15.72 18.57
C SER A 29 -2.21 -14.55 18.28
N GLU A 30 -2.46 -14.24 17.01
CA GLU A 30 -3.26 -13.10 16.56
C GLU A 30 -4.59 -13.51 15.92
N THR A 31 -4.87 -14.82 15.82
CA THR A 31 -6.07 -15.38 15.14
C THR A 31 -7.43 -14.91 15.69
N ASN A 32 -7.45 -14.34 16.89
CA ASN A 32 -8.65 -13.77 17.52
C ASN A 32 -8.43 -12.33 17.99
N ILE A 33 -7.39 -11.66 17.46
CA ILE A 33 -7.09 -10.28 17.79
C ILE A 33 -7.57 -9.42 16.61
N VAL A 34 -8.51 -8.52 16.91
CA VAL A 34 -9.03 -7.56 15.94
C VAL A 34 -7.89 -6.73 15.35
N ASN A 35 -7.99 -6.40 14.05
CA ASN A 35 -7.03 -5.56 13.35
C ASN A 35 -5.60 -6.12 13.35
N ARG A 36 -5.43 -7.44 13.15
CA ARG A 36 -4.12 -8.07 12.97
C ARG A 36 -4.01 -8.87 11.69
N GLY A 37 -2.79 -8.90 11.16
CA GLY A 37 -2.47 -9.65 9.95
C GLY A 37 -2.91 -8.94 8.67
N LEU A 38 -2.86 -9.70 7.58
CA LEU A 38 -3.38 -9.33 6.26
C LEU A 38 -4.77 -9.93 6.10
N MET A 39 -5.76 -9.10 5.84
CA MET A 39 -7.14 -9.54 5.60
C MET A 39 -7.57 -9.14 4.19
N ILE A 40 -8.06 -10.10 3.41
CA ILE A 40 -8.70 -9.88 2.12
C ILE A 40 -10.18 -10.15 2.30
N SER A 41 -11.00 -9.11 2.11
CA SER A 41 -12.46 -9.22 2.18
C SER A 41 -13.01 -10.19 1.14
N ALA A 42 -14.17 -10.77 1.44
CA ALA A 42 -14.82 -11.78 0.60
C ALA A 42 -15.19 -11.27 -0.80
N ASP A 43 -15.50 -9.98 -0.90
CA ASP A 43 -15.81 -9.33 -2.17
C ASP A 43 -14.54 -8.94 -2.97
N GLY A 44 -13.36 -9.21 -2.42
CA GLY A 44 -12.06 -8.90 -3.02
C GLY A 44 -11.77 -7.40 -3.14
N ASN A 45 -12.65 -6.54 -2.64
CA ASN A 45 -12.59 -5.10 -2.87
C ASN A 45 -11.73 -4.38 -1.85
N THR A 46 -11.66 -4.90 -0.63
CA THR A 46 -10.94 -4.28 0.48
C THR A 46 -9.89 -5.21 1.08
N GLN A 47 -8.66 -4.71 1.18
CA GLN A 47 -7.53 -5.38 1.81
C GLN A 47 -7.07 -4.55 3.00
N TYR A 48 -6.81 -5.21 4.12
CA TYR A 48 -6.36 -4.58 5.35
C TYR A 48 -5.02 -5.13 5.80
N LEU A 49 -4.15 -4.28 6.32
CA LEU A 49 -2.94 -4.67 7.06
C LEU A 49 -3.01 -4.08 8.46
N ASN A 50 -3.09 -4.94 9.47
CA ASN A 50 -3.18 -4.55 10.88
C ASN A 50 -4.28 -3.49 11.16
N GLY A 51 -5.45 -3.66 10.54
CA GLY A 51 -6.61 -2.76 10.67
C GLY A 51 -6.59 -1.52 9.76
N SER A 52 -5.49 -1.27 9.03
CA SER A 52 -5.43 -0.19 8.06
C SER A 52 -5.80 -0.68 6.67
N VAL A 53 -6.64 0.06 5.94
CA VAL A 53 -6.97 -0.26 4.53
C VAL A 53 -5.75 0.04 3.64
N ILE A 54 -5.29 -0.96 2.89
CA ILE A 54 -4.15 -0.85 1.94
C ILE A 54 -4.57 -0.96 0.47
N ALA A 55 -5.74 -1.54 0.23
CA ALA A 55 -6.45 -1.46 -1.04
C ALA A 55 -7.96 -1.46 -0.75
N GLY A 56 -8.74 -0.65 -1.44
CA GLY A 56 -10.17 -0.49 -1.19
C GLY A 56 -10.91 -0.14 -2.48
N LYS A 57 -12.18 -0.53 -2.57
CA LYS A 57 -13.05 -0.10 -3.67
C LYS A 57 -13.20 1.41 -3.66
N ILE A 58 -13.03 2.02 -4.83
CA ILE A 58 -13.23 3.45 -5.03
C ILE A 58 -14.72 3.75 -4.86
N THR A 59 -15.08 4.45 -3.79
CA THR A 59 -16.29 5.27 -3.76
C THR A 59 -15.88 6.69 -4.14
N ALA A 60 -16.66 7.33 -5.02
CA ALA A 60 -16.31 8.61 -5.67
C ALA A 60 -15.96 9.74 -4.68
N ASP A 61 -16.38 9.61 -3.41
CA ASP A 61 -16.32 10.66 -2.41
C ASP A 61 -15.10 10.55 -1.46
N ASN A 62 -14.31 9.47 -1.53
CA ASN A 62 -13.26 9.17 -0.53
C ASN A 62 -12.01 8.51 -1.14
N ALA A 63 -11.66 8.84 -2.38
CA ALA A 63 -10.45 8.34 -3.03
C ALA A 63 -9.19 8.94 -2.38
N THR A 64 -8.79 8.43 -1.21
CA THR A 64 -7.51 8.74 -0.60
C THR A 64 -6.41 8.18 -1.52
N SER A 65 -5.71 9.09 -2.19
CA SER A 65 -4.58 8.79 -3.07
C SER A 65 -3.60 7.82 -2.40
N GLY A 66 -3.51 6.58 -2.90
CA GLY A 66 -2.55 5.58 -2.41
C GLY A 66 -3.02 4.13 -2.36
N LEU A 67 -4.24 3.79 -2.79
CA LEU A 67 -4.73 2.41 -2.74
C LEU A 67 -4.41 1.67 -4.06
N VAL A 68 -3.57 0.65 -3.92
CA VAL A 68 -2.86 -0.09 -4.96
C VAL A 68 -3.81 -0.70 -6.00
N ASN A 69 -3.66 -0.27 -7.25
CA ASN A 69 -4.09 -0.98 -8.44
C ASN A 69 -3.06 -0.70 -9.53
N TYR A 70 -2.29 -1.70 -10.01
CA TYR A 70 -1.79 -1.65 -11.38
C TYR A 70 -1.78 -3.03 -12.04
N SER A 71 -2.60 -3.10 -13.09
CA SER A 71 -2.57 -4.06 -14.19
C SER A 71 -1.24 -3.99 -14.95
N ALA A 72 -0.83 -5.11 -15.52
CA ALA A 72 0.29 -5.18 -16.47
C ALA A 72 0.19 -4.08 -17.54
N GLY A 73 1.19 -3.20 -17.63
CA GLY A 73 1.33 -2.23 -18.73
C GLY A 73 1.54 -0.75 -18.37
N ASN A 74 1.38 -0.33 -17.10
CA ASN A 74 1.56 1.08 -16.70
C ASN A 74 2.72 1.23 -15.69
N PRO A 75 3.63 2.22 -15.86
CA PRO A 75 4.72 2.46 -14.91
C PRO A 75 4.18 2.90 -13.56
N ILE A 76 4.66 2.23 -12.51
CA ILE A 76 4.21 2.34 -11.12
C ILE A 76 4.58 3.73 -10.56
N LEU A 77 3.58 4.56 -10.29
CA LEU A 77 3.76 5.84 -9.59
C LEU A 77 3.85 5.59 -8.08
N TRP A 78 5.07 5.69 -7.51
CA TRP A 78 5.35 5.46 -6.08
C TRP A 78 5.20 6.69 -5.17
N GLY A 79 4.51 7.75 -5.60
CA GLY A 79 4.44 8.97 -4.79
C GLY A 79 3.26 9.86 -5.10
N VAL A 80 2.88 10.66 -4.10
CA VAL A 80 2.00 11.83 -4.26
C VAL A 80 2.67 12.79 -5.22
N ASN A 81 1.90 13.42 -6.12
CA ASN A 81 2.40 14.43 -7.06
C ASN A 81 3.15 15.52 -6.28
N SER A 82 4.49 15.51 -6.31
CA SER A 82 5.29 16.53 -5.65
C SER A 82 5.25 17.79 -6.49
N VAL A 83 4.57 18.82 -5.99
CA VAL A 83 4.64 20.19 -6.52
C VAL A 83 5.92 20.91 -6.08
N GLY A 84 6.75 20.26 -5.25
CA GLY A 84 8.00 20.81 -4.75
C GLY A 84 9.16 20.67 -5.75
N THR A 85 10.04 21.65 -5.78
CA THR A 85 11.29 21.65 -6.58
C THR A 85 12.40 20.77 -5.97
N GLU A 86 12.09 20.07 -4.89
CA GLU A 86 12.99 19.20 -4.15
C GLU A 86 13.10 17.85 -4.89
N GLY A 87 14.00 17.77 -5.86
CA GLY A 87 14.48 16.56 -6.56
C GLY A 87 13.65 15.28 -6.41
N GLY A 88 12.94 14.90 -7.47
CA GLY A 88 12.11 13.69 -7.50
C GLY A 88 11.38 13.52 -8.84
N PHE A 89 10.75 12.37 -9.05
CA PHE A 89 9.88 12.14 -10.21
C PHE A 89 8.49 12.74 -9.96
N TYR A 90 7.91 13.37 -10.97
CA TYR A 90 6.51 13.83 -10.96
C TYR A 90 5.83 13.54 -12.30
N SER A 91 4.50 13.60 -12.35
CA SER A 91 3.73 13.30 -13.57
C SER A 91 2.55 14.25 -13.75
N ASP A 92 2.26 14.62 -14.99
CA ASP A 92 1.06 15.37 -15.38
C ASP A 92 -0.10 14.44 -15.82
N GLY A 93 0.03 13.14 -15.53
CA GLY A 93 -0.92 12.09 -15.94
C GLY A 93 -0.56 11.43 -17.28
N ALA A 94 0.02 12.15 -18.23
CA ALA A 94 0.41 11.60 -19.53
C ALA A 94 1.91 11.31 -19.63
N LYS A 95 2.74 12.10 -18.92
CA LYS A 95 4.20 12.03 -18.98
C LYS A 95 4.79 11.98 -17.56
N VAL A 96 5.96 11.36 -17.45
CA VAL A 96 6.78 11.35 -16.24
C VAL A 96 7.98 12.27 -16.46
N TYR A 97 8.23 13.12 -15.49
CA TYR A 97 9.32 14.10 -15.47
C TYR A 97 10.24 13.82 -14.28
N TRP A 98 11.51 14.20 -14.40
CA TRP A 98 12.45 14.21 -13.29
C TRP A 98 12.76 15.67 -12.94
N SER A 99 12.53 16.05 -11.69
CA SER A 99 12.96 17.36 -11.19
C SER A 99 14.45 17.29 -10.84
N ALA A 100 15.26 18.00 -11.61
CA ALA A 100 16.69 18.19 -11.33
C ALA A 100 16.87 19.32 -10.32
N LYS A 101 17.91 19.25 -9.48
CA LYS A 101 18.34 20.45 -8.75
C LYS A 101 18.86 21.50 -9.75
N PRO A 102 18.60 22.81 -9.54
CA PRO A 102 19.22 23.85 -10.35
C PRO A 102 20.74 23.76 -10.29
N VAL A 103 21.40 23.85 -11.44
CA VAL A 103 22.86 23.99 -11.54
C VAL A 103 23.14 25.43 -11.94
N THR A 104 23.87 26.16 -11.11
CA THR A 104 24.35 27.50 -11.44
C THR A 104 25.46 27.37 -12.47
N LEU A 105 25.27 27.95 -13.65
CA LEU A 105 26.33 28.11 -14.64
C LEU A 105 26.95 29.49 -14.46
N GLU A 106 28.21 29.52 -14.03
CA GLU A 106 29.03 30.73 -14.00
C GLU A 106 29.41 31.12 -15.44
N SER A 107 29.45 32.42 -15.76
CA SER A 107 29.91 32.85 -17.08
C SER A 107 31.42 32.63 -17.18
N VAL A 108 31.87 31.87 -18.18
CA VAL A 108 33.28 31.80 -18.54
C VAL A 108 33.57 32.98 -19.48
N PRO A 109 34.46 33.92 -19.11
CA PRO A 109 34.90 34.99 -20.01
C PRO A 109 35.63 34.40 -21.25
N PRO A 110 35.47 35.01 -22.43
CA PRO A 110 36.07 34.54 -23.69
C PRO A 110 37.59 34.65 -23.72
#